data_AF-A0A6C0JBL0-F1
#
_entry.id   AF-A0A6C0JBL0-F1
#
_cell.length_a   1.000
_cell.length_b   1.000
_cell.length_c   1.000
_cell.angle_alpha   90.00
_cell.angle_beta   90.00
_cell.angle_gamma   90.00
#
_symmetry.space_group_name_H-M   'P 1'
#
loop_
_entity.id
_entity.type
_entity.pdbx_description
1 polymer ?
#
loop_
_entity_poly.entity_id
_entity_poly.type
_entity_poly.pdbx_seq_one_letter_code
_entity_poly.pdbx_strand_id
1 'polypeptide(L)'
;MSWATCYAGSNNIHFDFPPIMMDGRNYATWQPGSKVSDDIKKREGINSNWKYRQYMTNNAESIIKQNQINACNNCCACSSKYGAKHGSDNNTPYLYKSNDDTKKPFGYQDSDLKNTYLSRFDLQSRIYTPVMSQDQLLNNGFKNFN
;
A
#
# COMPACT_ATOMS: atom_id res chain seq x y z
N MET A 1 20.35 5.41 -28.77
CA MET A 1 19.36 5.19 -27.71
C MET A 1 18.15 4.52 -28.34
N SER A 2 17.91 3.24 -28.05
CA SER A 2 16.81 2.46 -28.61
C SER A 2 15.62 2.52 -27.66
N TRP A 3 14.46 2.89 -28.19
CA TRP A 3 13.15 2.90 -27.52
C TRP A 3 12.76 1.54 -26.89
N ALA A 4 13.41 0.45 -27.30
CA ALA A 4 13.07 -0.91 -26.87
C ALA A 4 13.86 -1.44 -25.65
N THR A 5 14.78 -0.66 -25.08
CA THR A 5 15.57 -1.13 -23.91
C THR A 5 15.10 -0.45 -22.63
N CYS A 6 14.01 -0.95 -22.04
CA CYS A 6 13.64 -0.65 -20.67
C CYS A 6 14.50 -1.52 -19.72
N TYR A 7 15.53 -0.91 -19.12
CA TYR A 7 16.48 -1.57 -18.21
C TYR A 7 15.92 -1.81 -16.79
N ALA A 8 14.68 -1.39 -16.53
CA ALA A 8 13.94 -1.64 -15.31
C ALA A 8 12.47 -1.87 -15.66
N GLY A 9 11.85 -2.91 -15.09
CA GLY A 9 10.40 -3.06 -15.18
C GLY A 9 9.73 -1.89 -14.44
N SER A 10 8.71 -1.29 -15.03
CA SER A 10 7.82 -0.34 -14.38
C SER A 10 6.41 -0.92 -14.34
N ASN A 11 5.59 -0.50 -13.39
CA ASN A 11 4.19 -0.91 -13.38
C ASN A 11 3.45 -0.27 -14.56
N ASN A 12 2.83 -1.10 -15.41
CA ASN A 12 2.12 -0.66 -16.64
C ASN A 12 0.92 0.27 -16.38
N ILE A 13 0.48 0.38 -15.12
CA ILE A 13 -0.65 1.21 -14.69
C ILE A 13 -0.18 2.38 -13.82
N HIS A 14 0.99 2.25 -13.17
CA HIS A 14 1.53 3.22 -12.22
C HIS A 14 3.01 3.49 -12.49
N PHE A 15 3.31 4.54 -13.27
CA PHE A 15 4.67 4.85 -13.72
C PHE A 15 5.72 4.99 -12.60
N ASP A 16 5.32 5.50 -11.42
CA ASP A 16 6.20 5.72 -10.27
C ASP A 16 6.30 4.51 -9.33
N PHE A 17 5.69 3.38 -9.68
CA PHE A 17 5.64 2.20 -8.83
C PHE A 17 6.42 1.04 -9.42
N PRO A 18 7.03 0.19 -8.55
CA PRO A 18 7.74 -0.98 -8.99
C PRO A 18 6.80 -1.93 -9.75
N PRO A 19 7.35 -2.73 -10.69
CA PRO A 19 6.59 -3.64 -11.52
C PRO A 19 5.87 -4.68 -10.67
N ILE A 20 4.66 -5.05 -11.10
CA ILE A 20 3.80 -6.01 -10.36
C ILE A 20 4.56 -7.33 -10.22
N MET A 21 4.52 -7.96 -9.04
CA MET A 21 5.28 -9.19 -8.75
C MET A 21 4.96 -10.37 -9.69
N MET A 22 3.81 -10.34 -10.37
CA MET A 22 3.41 -11.31 -11.41
C MET A 22 4.05 -11.04 -12.78
N ASP A 23 4.68 -9.89 -12.97
CA ASP A 23 5.36 -9.50 -14.20
C ASP A 23 6.78 -10.09 -14.20
N GLY A 24 7.02 -11.04 -15.10
CA GLY A 24 8.32 -11.69 -15.30
C GLY A 24 9.45 -10.75 -15.75
N ARG A 25 9.15 -9.47 -16.00
CA ARG A 25 10.13 -8.39 -16.25
C ARG A 25 10.68 -7.77 -14.95
N ASN A 26 10.39 -8.37 -13.80
CA ASN A 26 11.05 -8.05 -12.53
C ASN A 26 12.51 -8.56 -12.55
N TYR A 27 13.45 -7.69 -12.94
CA TYR A 27 14.87 -7.97 -12.75
C TYR A 27 15.25 -7.70 -11.29
N ALA A 28 15.40 -8.76 -10.50
CA ALA A 28 15.98 -8.64 -9.18
C ALA A 28 17.48 -8.33 -9.31
N THR A 29 17.91 -7.13 -8.92
CA THR A 29 19.33 -6.75 -8.83
C THR A 29 19.96 -7.32 -7.56
N TRP A 30 19.72 -8.59 -7.27
CA TRP A 30 20.28 -9.23 -6.08
C TRP A 30 21.79 -9.37 -6.24
N GLN A 31 22.53 -8.65 -5.39
CA GLN A 31 23.98 -8.77 -5.29
C GLN A 31 24.31 -9.46 -3.97
N PRO A 32 25.08 -10.55 -3.99
CA PRO A 32 25.48 -11.21 -2.76
C PRO A 32 26.38 -10.29 -1.93
N GLY A 33 26.22 -10.30 -0.61
CA GLY A 33 27.01 -9.44 0.29
C GLY A 33 28.52 -9.69 0.21
N SER A 34 28.95 -10.89 -0.19
CA SER A 34 30.34 -11.22 -0.47
C SER A 34 30.90 -10.39 -1.63
N LYS A 35 30.15 -10.27 -2.73
CA LYS A 35 30.55 -9.50 -3.91
C LYS A 35 30.67 -8.01 -3.58
N VAL A 36 29.70 -7.47 -2.83
CA VAL A 36 29.75 -6.08 -2.34
C VAL A 36 30.99 -5.84 -1.47
N SER A 37 31.30 -6.77 -0.57
CA SER A 37 32.49 -6.69 0.30
C SER A 37 33.78 -6.76 -0.51
N ASP A 38 33.86 -7.63 -1.52
CA ASP A 38 35.01 -7.74 -2.41
C ASP A 38 35.21 -6.48 -3.25
N ASP A 39 34.13 -5.88 -3.72
CA ASP A 39 34.19 -4.65 -4.50
C ASP A 39 34.58 -3.44 -3.64
N ILE A 40 34.14 -3.37 -2.38
CA ILE A 40 34.64 -2.39 -1.39
C ILE A 40 36.14 -2.58 -1.18
N LYS A 41 36.60 -3.82 -0.95
CA LYS A 41 38.02 -4.10 -0.73
C LYS A 41 38.88 -3.70 -1.94
N LYS A 42 38.43 -4.01 -3.16
CA LYS A 42 39.12 -3.64 -4.40
C LYS A 42 39.15 -2.13 -4.63
N ARG A 43 38.03 -1.44 -4.42
CA ARG A 43 37.90 0.00 -4.66
C ARG A 43 38.73 0.84 -3.69
N GLU A 44 38.80 0.42 -2.42
CA GLU A 44 39.49 1.14 -1.36
C GLU A 44 40.92 0.61 -1.11
N GLY A 45 41.41 -0.34 -1.92
CA GLY A 45 42.75 -0.92 -1.78
C GLY A 45 42.97 -1.65 -0.43
N ILE A 46 41.94 -2.25 0.13
CA ILE A 46 41.97 -2.89 1.44
C ILE A 46 42.51 -4.32 1.32
N ASN A 47 43.76 -4.49 1.74
CA ASN A 47 44.46 -5.77 1.67
C ASN A 47 44.43 -6.58 2.98
N SER A 48 43.81 -6.05 4.06
CA SER A 48 43.76 -6.73 5.36
C SER A 48 42.39 -6.64 6.02
N ASN A 49 42.03 -7.70 6.75
CA ASN A 49 40.75 -7.78 7.48
C ASN A 49 40.63 -6.71 8.56
N TRP A 50 41.75 -6.29 9.15
CA TRP A 50 41.78 -5.17 10.09
C TRP A 50 41.29 -3.90 9.37
N LYS A 51 41.87 -3.57 8.20
CA LYS A 51 41.56 -2.32 7.47
C LYS A 51 40.12 -2.30 6.99
N TYR A 52 39.60 -3.47 6.62
CA TYR A 52 38.19 -3.62 6.28
C TYR A 52 37.27 -3.29 7.47
N ARG A 53 37.58 -3.80 8.67
CA ARG A 53 36.81 -3.48 9.87
C ARG A 53 36.85 -2.00 10.21
N GLN A 54 38.02 -1.35 10.14
CA GLN A 54 38.11 0.10 10.37
C GLN A 54 37.33 0.91 9.33
N TYR A 55 37.38 0.51 8.06
CA TYR A 55 36.59 1.17 7.02
C TYR A 55 35.10 1.08 7.33
N MET A 56 34.62 -0.11 7.70
CA MET A 56 33.21 -0.35 8.02
C MET A 56 32.77 0.45 9.26
N THR A 57 33.62 0.56 10.29
CA THR A 57 33.28 1.36 11.48
C THR A 57 33.28 2.85 11.20
N ASN A 58 34.28 3.34 10.47
CA ASN A 58 34.40 4.78 10.16
C ASN A 58 33.30 5.27 9.20
N ASN A 59 32.78 4.37 8.35
CA ASN A 59 31.73 4.69 7.37
C ASN A 59 30.36 4.10 7.73
N ALA A 60 30.19 3.59 8.95
CA ALA A 60 29.00 2.82 9.35
C ALA A 60 27.70 3.60 9.12
N GLU A 61 27.65 4.86 9.55
CA GLU A 61 26.45 5.70 9.42
C GLU A 61 26.02 5.89 7.95
N SER A 62 26.99 6.15 7.07
CA SER A 62 26.75 6.33 5.64
C SER A 62 26.24 5.04 4.98
N ILE A 63 26.88 3.91 5.30
CA ILE A 63 26.49 2.59 4.79
C ILE A 63 25.06 2.24 5.25
N ILE A 64 24.75 2.44 6.52
CA ILE A 64 23.42 2.17 7.08
C ILE A 64 22.37 3.03 6.38
N LYS A 65 22.62 4.35 6.26
CA LYS A 65 21.70 5.27 5.60
C LYS A 65 21.44 4.87 4.14
N GLN A 66 22.50 4.52 3.40
CA GLN A 66 22.35 4.12 2.00
C GLN A 66 21.59 2.80 1.86
N ASN A 67 21.85 1.84 2.75
CA ASN A 67 21.12 0.57 2.78
C ASN A 67 19.64 0.77 3.07
N GLN A 68 19.30 1.65 4.01
CA GLN A 68 17.90 2.01 4.32
C GLN A 68 17.20 2.63 3.11
N ILE A 69 17.84 3.59 2.44
CA ILE A 69 17.29 4.25 1.24
C ILE A 69 17.10 3.22 0.11
N ASN A 70 18.07 2.34 -0.12
CA ASN A 70 18.00 1.31 -1.16
C ASN A 70 16.89 0.29 -0.86
N ALA A 71 16.80 -0.18 0.39
CA ALA A 71 15.74 -1.10 0.83
C ALA A 71 14.35 -0.49 0.63
N CYS A 72 14.19 0.79 0.97
CA CYS A 72 12.92 1.49 0.79
C CYS A 72 12.53 1.60 -0.69
N ASN A 73 13.46 1.96 -1.58
CA ASN A 73 13.20 2.03 -3.03
C ASN A 73 12.82 0.67 -3.65
N ASN A 74 13.28 -0.44 -3.07
CA ASN A 74 12.92 -1.78 -3.53
C ASN A 74 11.52 -2.21 -3.10
N CYS A 75 10.92 -1.57 -2.09
CA CYS A 75 9.60 -1.93 -1.59
C CYS A 75 8.50 -1.00 -2.13
N CYS A 76 8.73 0.32 -2.18
CA CYS A 76 7.75 1.32 -2.59
C CYS A 76 8.37 2.71 -2.86
N ALA A 77 7.54 3.68 -3.24
CA ALA A 77 7.94 5.09 -3.36
C ALA A 77 8.33 5.66 -1.98
N CYS A 78 9.63 5.77 -1.73
CA CYS A 78 10.15 6.21 -0.46
C CYS A 78 10.02 7.75 -0.28
N SER A 79 9.32 8.19 0.77
CA SER A 79 9.06 9.62 1.05
C SER A 79 10.32 10.49 1.21
N SER A 80 11.48 9.87 1.48
CA SER A 80 12.74 10.60 1.63
C SER A 80 13.34 11.07 0.30
N LYS A 81 12.98 10.46 -0.84
CA LYS A 81 13.44 10.84 -2.18
C LYS A 81 12.42 11.69 -2.93
N TYR A 82 11.15 11.34 -2.79
CA TYR A 82 10.03 12.11 -3.29
C TYR A 82 9.60 12.99 -2.14
N GLY A 83 10.29 14.13 -1.98
CA GLY A 83 10.13 15.01 -0.82
C GLY A 83 8.67 15.06 -0.41
N ALA A 84 8.40 14.71 0.85
CA ALA A 84 7.06 14.73 1.40
C ALA A 84 6.48 16.10 1.08
N LYS A 85 5.64 16.17 0.04
CA LYS A 85 4.66 17.23 -0.03
C LYS A 85 3.82 16.93 1.20
N HIS A 86 4.16 17.59 2.30
CA HIS A 86 3.22 18.00 3.32
C HIS A 86 2.24 18.96 2.62
N GLY A 87 1.54 18.45 1.60
CA GLY A 87 0.24 18.97 1.28
C GLY A 87 -0.52 18.85 2.58
N SER A 88 -1.12 19.95 2.99
CA SER A 88 -2.15 19.98 4.00
C SER A 88 -3.35 19.17 3.50
N ASP A 89 -3.15 17.88 3.26
CA ASP A 89 -4.22 16.93 3.10
C ASP A 89 -4.76 16.83 4.51
N ASN A 90 -5.84 17.56 4.76
CA ASN A 90 -6.69 17.35 5.91
C ASN A 90 -7.16 15.91 5.81
N ASN A 91 -6.34 14.97 6.32
CA ASN A 91 -6.53 13.52 6.30
C ASN A 91 -7.64 13.17 7.30
N THR A 92 -8.79 13.78 7.06
CA THR A 92 -9.99 13.61 7.83
C THR A 92 -10.71 12.40 7.25
N PRO A 93 -11.08 11.42 8.09
CA PRO A 93 -11.74 10.22 7.61
C PRO A 93 -13.06 10.60 6.92
N TYR A 94 -13.39 9.88 5.84
CA TYR A 94 -14.66 10.06 5.16
C TYR A 94 -15.82 9.68 6.09
N LEU A 95 -16.74 10.61 6.31
CA LEU A 95 -17.92 10.41 7.15
C LEU A 95 -19.17 10.19 6.29
N TYR A 96 -19.82 9.04 6.49
CA TYR A 96 -21.09 8.70 5.86
C TYR A 96 -22.23 9.49 6.50
N LYS A 97 -23.20 9.94 5.69
CA LYS A 97 -24.32 10.75 6.19
C LYS A 97 -25.43 9.94 6.84
N SER A 98 -25.61 8.70 6.39
CA SER A 98 -26.64 7.77 6.84
C SER A 98 -26.23 6.34 6.53
N ASN A 99 -26.94 5.36 7.11
CA ASN A 99 -26.69 3.94 6.85
C ASN A 99 -26.97 3.54 5.39
N ASP A 100 -27.87 4.25 4.71
CA ASP A 100 -28.18 4.03 3.29
C ASP A 100 -27.23 4.80 2.32
N ASP A 101 -26.21 5.48 2.82
CA ASP A 101 -25.27 6.23 1.98
C ASP A 101 -24.31 5.29 1.24
N THR A 102 -24.54 5.14 -0.07
CA THR A 102 -23.78 4.23 -0.95
C THR A 102 -22.51 4.85 -1.55
N LYS A 103 -22.15 6.07 -1.13
CA LYS A 103 -20.98 6.77 -1.69
C LYS A 103 -19.67 6.09 -1.28
N LYS A 104 -18.81 5.86 -2.27
CA LYS A 104 -17.48 5.27 -2.07
C LYS A 104 -16.42 6.37 -2.22
N PRO A 105 -15.68 6.74 -1.15
CA PRO A 105 -14.59 7.70 -1.27
C PRO A 105 -13.43 7.13 -2.09
N PHE A 106 -12.49 7.99 -2.48
CA PHE A 106 -11.28 7.57 -3.16
C PHE A 106 -10.49 6.55 -2.31
N GLY A 107 -10.05 5.45 -2.93
CA GLY A 107 -9.34 4.38 -2.23
C GLY A 107 -10.22 3.44 -1.41
N TYR A 108 -11.55 3.52 -1.53
CA TYR A 108 -12.46 2.59 -0.86
C TYR A 108 -12.18 1.13 -1.28
N GLN A 109 -11.88 0.28 -0.30
CA GLN A 109 -11.60 -1.14 -0.51
C GLN A 109 -12.80 -2.00 -0.10
N ASP A 110 -13.10 -2.99 -0.93
CA ASP A 110 -14.13 -4.00 -0.69
C ASP A 110 -13.48 -5.35 -0.33
N SER A 111 -14.10 -6.08 0.59
CA SER A 111 -13.75 -7.46 0.93
C SER A 111 -15.02 -8.28 1.13
N ASP A 112 -14.92 -9.59 0.95
CA ASP A 112 -16.00 -10.56 1.18
C ASP A 112 -16.56 -10.47 2.61
N LEU A 113 -15.68 -10.42 3.61
CA LEU A 113 -16.05 -10.26 5.02
C LEU A 113 -16.76 -8.93 5.28
N LYS A 114 -16.24 -7.84 4.71
CA LYS A 114 -16.83 -6.50 4.85
C LYS A 114 -18.22 -6.45 4.23
N ASN A 115 -18.38 -6.96 3.02
CA ASN A 115 -19.66 -6.99 2.32
C ASN A 115 -20.70 -7.84 3.08
N THR A 116 -20.28 -8.98 3.63
CA THR A 116 -21.14 -9.84 4.45
C THR A 116 -21.57 -9.14 5.74
N TYR A 117 -20.68 -8.40 6.40
CA TYR A 117 -21.02 -7.66 7.60
C TYR A 117 -21.99 -6.49 7.31
N LEU A 118 -21.66 -5.66 6.30
CA LEU A 118 -22.47 -4.49 5.96
C LEU A 118 -23.88 -4.88 5.51
N SER A 119 -24.02 -5.92 4.68
CA SER A 119 -25.34 -6.41 4.26
C SER A 119 -26.22 -6.88 5.43
N ARG A 120 -25.64 -7.54 6.44
CA ARG A 120 -26.37 -7.92 7.67
C ARG A 120 -26.79 -6.70 8.48
N PHE A 121 -25.90 -5.72 8.59
CA PHE A 121 -26.17 -4.48 9.30
C PHE A 121 -27.27 -3.66 8.61
N ASP A 122 -27.23 -3.55 7.27
CA ASP A 122 -28.25 -2.88 6.48
C ASP A 122 -29.61 -3.56 6.68
N LEU A 123 -29.66 -4.90 6.62
CA LEU A 123 -30.87 -5.67 6.89
C LEU A 123 -31.40 -5.37 8.30
N GLN A 124 -30.51 -5.38 9.30
CA GLN A 124 -30.88 -5.11 10.69
C GLN A 124 -31.39 -3.68 10.89
N SER A 125 -30.78 -2.70 10.21
CA SER A 125 -31.21 -1.30 10.27
C SER A 125 -32.61 -1.06 9.71
N ARG A 126 -33.06 -1.95 8.81
CA ARG A 126 -34.40 -1.97 8.21
C ARG A 126 -35.41 -2.79 8.99
N ILE A 127 -34.99 -3.48 10.06
CA ILE A 127 -35.93 -4.21 10.92
C ILE A 127 -36.82 -3.17 11.60
N TYR A 128 -38.03 -3.06 11.08
CA TYR A 128 -39.12 -2.29 11.66
C TYR A 128 -40.31 -3.23 11.85
N THR A 129 -40.84 -3.29 13.07
CA THR A 129 -42.07 -4.01 13.38
C THR A 129 -43.21 -2.98 13.50
N PRO A 130 -44.10 -2.86 12.50
CA PRO A 130 -45.26 -2.00 12.64
C PRO A 130 -46.14 -2.49 13.80
N VAL A 131 -46.41 -1.61 14.77
CA VAL A 131 -47.45 -1.86 15.76
C VAL A 131 -48.76 -1.41 15.13
N MET A 132 -49.64 -2.37 14.81
CA MET A 132 -50.93 -2.14 14.18
C MET A 132 -52.03 -2.75 15.04
N SER A 133 -53.12 -2.01 15.29
CA SER A 133 -54.29 -2.59 15.95
C SER A 133 -55.05 -3.52 15.01
N GLN A 134 -55.82 -4.46 15.58
CA GLN A 134 -56.64 -5.39 14.80
C GLN A 134 -57.58 -4.66 13.83
N ASP A 135 -58.20 -3.57 14.28
CA ASP A 135 -59.09 -2.75 13.44
C ASP A 135 -58.34 -2.07 12.29
N GLN A 136 -57.12 -1.58 12.53
CA GLN A 136 -56.28 -0.97 11.50
C GLN A 136 -55.84 -1.99 10.44
N LEU A 137 -55.60 -3.23 10.83
CA LEU A 137 -55.23 -4.33 9.93
C LEU A 137 -56.40 -4.72 9.04
N LEU A 138 -57.59 -4.87 9.62
CA LEU A 138 -58.80 -5.22 8.90
C LEU A 138 -59.23 -4.14 7.90
N ASN A 139 -59.02 -2.85 8.24
CA ASN A 139 -59.36 -1.73 7.37
C ASN A 139 -58.35 -1.49 6.24
N ASN A 140 -57.04 -1.66 6.48
CA ASN A 140 -56.01 -1.32 5.49
C ASN A 140 -55.55 -2.50 4.62
N GLY A 141 -55.87 -3.74 5.00
CA GLY A 141 -55.34 -4.95 4.39
C GLY A 141 -53.84 -5.13 4.61
N PHE A 142 -53.30 -6.29 4.24
CA PHE A 142 -51.86 -6.54 4.32
C PHE A 142 -51.11 -5.69 3.29
N LYS A 143 -50.25 -4.77 3.75
CA LYS A 143 -49.36 -3.98 2.89
C LYS A 143 -47.92 -4.47 3.06
N ASN A 144 -47.23 -4.73 1.95
CA ASN A 144 -45.80 -5.02 1.97
C ASN A 144 -45.04 -3.69 1.99
N PHE A 145 -44.20 -3.49 3.01
CA PHE A 145 -43.44 -2.26 3.23
C PHE A 145 -41.96 -2.37 2.82
N ASN A 146 -41.59 -3.50 2.18
CA ASN A 146 -40.26 -3.72 1.63
C ASN A 146 -40.07 -3.07 0.25
#